data_AF-A0A6G2I7F5-F1
#
_entry.id   AF-A0A6G2I7F5-F1
#
_cell.length_a   1.000
_cell.length_b   1.000
_cell.length_c   1.000
_cell.angle_alpha   90.00
_cell.angle_beta   90.00
_cell.angle_gamma   90.00
#
_symmetry.space_group_name_H-M   'P 1'
#
loop_
_entity.id
_entity.type
_entity.pdbx_description
1 polymer ?
#
loop_
_entity_poly.entity_id
_entity_poly.type
_entity_poly.pdbx_seq_one_letter_code
_entity_poly.pdbx_strand_id
1 'polypeptide(L)'
;MVRTPYGAVRGRYEQGLAVFRGIPYAAPPFGPRRFRPPVPPEPWDGVRDAGAFGPTPPKTPYSEAFARYLSDPVVPGDDCLNLNVWTPEPGHGARLPVLVWLHGGALTRGSSAVPVYDGRPFARDGVVFVSLNYRLGIEGYGLFPDAPANPGLRDQIAALAWVHESIEAFGGDPGRVTVCGQSAGAISIGSLLAAPQAQGLVRRAILQSGSPEASDRDKVRRMVRRMATRLKVPATAAAFAEVDRELLLRTQAEVSRLSSPVVGGPAFGIVVDGDVVPRDPLEALTDEDAAPGIDLLLGWTRDEYRLWLVPGGLLERVDRLGAVALAGAMARCHCGPEVPRGYRALHPEAGTAEIVGQMVTDHLLRLPLHRLADARPGTSYVYEFAWPSNLPDLGACHALELGFVFDTGDVPESARLAGEGAPQELADAMHGAWVRFAVDGDPGWRRWDASHPVRIFGDGGPYTVYGPRDPELAVWTVDKAVREADDGTETPDPGDAPKPVNGADSAARTAELRSVVRRLRLPGGVHRSQGLP
;
A
#
# COMPACT_ATOMS: atom_id res chain seq x y z
N MET A 1 20.57 22.92 -15.52
CA MET A 1 21.21 21.62 -15.84
C MET A 1 21.75 21.05 -14.55
N VAL A 2 21.71 19.74 -14.37
CA VAL A 2 22.21 19.04 -13.19
C VAL A 2 23.09 17.88 -13.64
N ARG A 3 24.18 17.59 -12.93
CA ARG A 3 25.05 16.44 -13.21
C ARG A 3 24.63 15.29 -12.30
N THR A 4 24.38 14.12 -12.89
CA THR A 4 24.15 12.86 -12.17
C THR A 4 25.44 12.01 -12.27
N PRO A 5 25.53 10.88 -11.54
CA PRO A 5 26.65 9.95 -11.68
C PRO A 5 26.88 9.42 -13.10
N TYR A 6 25.83 9.41 -13.93
CA TYR A 6 25.85 8.81 -15.27
C TYR A 6 25.91 9.84 -16.40
N GLY A 7 25.70 11.12 -16.12
CA GLY A 7 25.81 12.19 -17.11
C GLY A 7 24.99 13.44 -16.76
N ALA A 8 25.08 14.48 -17.58
CA ALA A 8 24.32 15.71 -17.34
C ALA A 8 22.88 15.58 -17.86
N VAL A 9 21.93 16.20 -17.15
CA VAL A 9 20.52 16.28 -17.52
C VAL A 9 20.02 17.73 -17.60
N ARG A 10 19.09 17.98 -18.52
CA ARG A 10 18.43 19.29 -18.70
C ARG A 10 16.93 19.17 -18.46
N GLY A 11 16.48 19.65 -17.30
CA GLY A 11 15.07 19.84 -16.97
C GLY A 11 14.48 21.11 -17.56
N ARG A 12 13.35 21.57 -17.01
CA ARG A 12 12.63 22.80 -17.34
C ARG A 12 12.28 23.56 -16.07
N TYR A 13 12.12 24.88 -16.18
CA TYR A 13 11.46 25.66 -15.15
C TYR A 13 9.96 25.72 -15.46
N GLU A 14 9.14 25.29 -14.50
CA GLU A 14 7.68 25.28 -14.61
C GLU A 14 7.13 25.93 -13.34
N GLN A 15 6.40 27.04 -13.48
CA GLN A 15 5.85 27.80 -12.34
C GLN A 15 6.91 28.17 -11.28
N GLY A 16 8.14 28.47 -11.72
CA GLY A 16 9.26 28.83 -10.83
C GLY A 16 10.00 27.63 -10.23
N LEU A 17 9.54 26.40 -10.45
CA LEU A 17 10.15 25.17 -9.94
C LEU A 17 11.03 24.54 -11.02
N ALA A 18 12.15 23.94 -10.62
CA ALA A 18 12.97 23.14 -11.53
C ALA A 18 12.43 21.70 -11.58
N VAL A 19 12.06 21.26 -12.79
CA VAL A 19 11.44 19.95 -13.02
C VAL A 19 12.26 19.15 -14.01
N PHE A 20 12.57 17.92 -13.63
CA PHE A 20 13.32 16.95 -14.42
C PHE A 20 12.52 15.67 -14.51
N ARG A 21 12.33 15.13 -15.71
CA ARG A 21 11.52 13.94 -15.94
C ARG A 21 12.27 12.92 -16.79
N GLY A 22 12.00 11.64 -16.57
CA GLY A 22 12.56 10.54 -17.37
C GLY A 22 14.08 10.35 -17.20
N ILE A 23 14.64 10.64 -16.02
CA ILE A 23 16.06 10.40 -15.72
C ILE A 23 16.27 8.89 -15.50
N PRO A 24 17.13 8.20 -16.25
CA PRO A 24 17.41 6.78 -16.00
C PRO A 24 18.20 6.62 -14.69
N TYR A 25 17.71 5.75 -13.80
CA TYR A 25 18.47 5.31 -12.62
C TYR A 25 19.09 3.92 -12.81
N ALA A 26 18.62 3.17 -13.82
CA ALA A 26 19.14 1.87 -14.21
C ALA A 26 19.05 1.68 -15.73
N ALA A 27 19.82 0.72 -16.27
CA ALA A 27 19.73 0.35 -17.68
C ALA A 27 18.38 -0.29 -18.03
N PRO A 28 17.94 -0.23 -19.31
CA PRO A 28 16.71 -0.88 -19.77
C PRO A 28 16.68 -2.37 -19.39
N PRO A 29 15.62 -2.87 -18.75
CA PRO A 29 15.62 -4.19 -18.14
C PRO A 29 15.12 -5.28 -19.10
N PHE A 30 15.35 -5.12 -20.40
CA PHE A 30 14.89 -6.02 -21.45
C PHE A 30 16.07 -6.68 -22.18
N GLY A 31 15.76 -7.55 -23.16
CA GLY A 31 16.78 -8.33 -23.86
C GLY A 31 17.61 -9.19 -22.90
N PRO A 32 18.95 -9.16 -22.95
CA PRO A 32 19.81 -9.95 -22.06
C PRO A 32 19.62 -9.66 -20.56
N ARG A 33 19.04 -8.51 -20.19
CA ARG A 33 18.79 -8.10 -18.81
C ARG A 33 17.39 -8.47 -18.30
N ARG A 34 16.53 -9.05 -19.15
CA ARG A 34 15.14 -9.39 -18.79
C ARG A 34 15.08 -10.40 -17.65
N PHE A 35 14.22 -10.13 -16.67
CA PHE A 35 14.09 -10.88 -15.40
C PHE A 35 15.35 -10.92 -14.50
N ARG A 36 16.39 -10.14 -14.80
CA ARG A 36 17.60 -10.03 -13.96
C ARG A 36 17.52 -8.79 -13.04
N PRO A 37 18.32 -8.73 -11.97
CA PRO A 37 18.47 -7.52 -11.17
C PRO A 37 18.83 -6.29 -12.04
N PRO A 38 18.37 -5.08 -11.67
CA PRO A 38 18.75 -3.86 -12.37
C PRO A 38 20.27 -3.64 -12.26
N VAL A 39 20.81 -2.94 -13.24
CA VAL A 39 22.22 -2.54 -13.29
C VAL A 39 22.31 -1.05 -13.65
N PRO A 40 23.42 -0.38 -13.32
CA PRO A 40 23.63 1.01 -13.71
C PRO A 40 23.40 1.23 -15.22
N PRO A 41 22.82 2.38 -15.63
CA PRO A 41 22.75 2.74 -17.03
C PRO A 41 24.16 3.01 -17.57
N GLU A 42 24.34 2.84 -18.88
CA GLU A 42 25.58 3.26 -19.54
C GLU A 42 25.73 4.78 -19.37
N PRO A 43 26.90 5.28 -18.89
CA PRO A 43 27.15 6.71 -18.82
C PRO A 43 27.04 7.35 -20.21
N TRP A 44 26.59 8.60 -20.26
CA TRP A 44 26.47 9.35 -21.51
C TRP A 44 27.29 10.64 -21.48
N ASP A 45 27.88 10.96 -22.63
CA ASP A 45 28.49 12.26 -22.88
C ASP A 45 27.44 13.32 -23.21
N GLY A 46 27.78 14.58 -22.94
CA GLY A 46 26.88 15.71 -23.22
C GLY A 46 25.71 15.80 -22.25
N VAL A 47 24.54 16.19 -22.76
CA VAL A 47 23.36 16.54 -21.95
C VAL A 47 22.13 15.80 -22.45
N ARG A 48 21.56 14.94 -21.61
CA ARG A 48 20.29 14.26 -21.88
C ARG A 48 19.13 15.18 -21.57
N ASP A 49 18.13 15.23 -22.46
CA ASP A 49 16.93 15.99 -22.20
C ASP A 49 16.04 15.28 -21.17
N ALA A 50 15.65 16.00 -20.13
CA ALA A 50 14.80 15.52 -19.04
C ALA A 50 13.57 16.43 -18.88
N GLY A 51 12.98 16.88 -20.00
CA GLY A 51 11.81 17.76 -20.00
C GLY A 51 10.47 17.02 -19.97
N ALA A 52 10.43 15.76 -20.39
CA ALA A 52 9.22 14.94 -20.51
C ALA A 52 9.36 13.62 -19.76
N PHE A 53 8.23 13.04 -19.37
CA PHE A 53 8.20 11.72 -18.73
C PHE A 53 8.88 10.66 -19.62
N GLY A 54 9.67 9.79 -18.99
CA GLY A 54 10.29 8.66 -19.66
C GLY A 54 9.29 7.54 -19.94
N PRO A 55 9.72 6.48 -20.66
CA PRO A 55 8.89 5.31 -20.91
C PRO A 55 8.29 4.73 -19.63
N THR A 56 7.03 4.31 -19.68
CA THR A 56 6.38 3.66 -18.54
C THR A 56 6.62 2.14 -18.57
N PRO A 57 6.63 1.44 -17.42
CA PRO A 57 6.78 -0.01 -17.40
C PRO A 57 5.70 -0.72 -18.23
N PRO A 58 6.04 -1.82 -18.91
CA PRO A 58 5.06 -2.65 -19.60
C PRO A 58 4.01 -3.18 -18.62
N LYS A 59 2.74 -2.96 -18.93
CA LYS A 59 1.61 -3.24 -18.03
C LYS A 59 0.34 -3.48 -18.82
N THR A 60 -0.65 -4.10 -18.18
CA THR A 60 -1.97 -4.33 -18.78
C THR A 60 -2.87 -3.12 -18.51
N PRO A 61 -3.75 -2.69 -19.43
CA PRO A 61 -4.68 -1.58 -19.19
C PRO A 61 -5.75 -1.95 -18.18
N TYR A 62 -6.30 -0.95 -17.46
CA TYR A 62 -7.42 -1.19 -16.53
C TYR A 62 -8.60 -1.78 -17.29
N SER A 63 -9.43 -2.59 -16.62
CA SER A 63 -10.72 -2.94 -17.21
C SER A 63 -11.54 -1.66 -17.40
N GLU A 64 -12.48 -1.68 -18.33
CA GLU A 64 -13.31 -0.50 -18.63
C GLU A 64 -13.99 0.08 -17.38
N ALA A 65 -14.42 -0.79 -16.45
CA ALA A 65 -15.02 -0.38 -15.19
C ALA A 65 -14.07 0.44 -14.31
N PHE A 66 -12.79 0.06 -14.22
CA PHE A 66 -11.80 0.77 -13.41
C PHE A 66 -11.18 1.97 -14.14
N ALA A 67 -11.06 1.92 -15.47
CA ALA A 67 -10.46 2.99 -16.28
C ALA A 67 -11.23 4.32 -16.18
N ARG A 68 -12.50 4.28 -15.75
CA ARG A 68 -13.33 5.46 -15.46
C ARG A 68 -12.85 6.22 -14.22
N TYR A 69 -12.31 5.50 -13.24
CA TYR A 69 -11.90 6.05 -11.95
C TYR A 69 -10.39 6.23 -11.85
N LEU A 70 -9.61 5.34 -12.49
CA LEU A 70 -8.16 5.29 -12.36
C LEU A 70 -7.46 5.58 -13.68
N SER A 71 -6.56 6.55 -13.67
CA SER A 71 -5.68 6.86 -14.79
C SER A 71 -4.43 5.97 -14.77
N ASP A 72 -4.02 5.49 -15.93
CA ASP A 72 -2.77 4.72 -16.09
C ASP A 72 -2.13 5.03 -17.44
N PRO A 73 -1.40 6.16 -17.55
CA PRO A 73 -0.83 6.60 -18.81
C PRO A 73 0.25 5.64 -19.30
N VAL A 74 0.44 5.61 -20.62
CA VAL A 74 1.45 4.79 -21.30
C VAL A 74 2.36 5.71 -22.09
N VAL A 75 3.64 5.70 -21.74
CA VAL A 75 4.70 6.31 -22.55
C VAL A 75 5.52 5.16 -23.15
N PRO A 76 5.63 5.04 -24.49
CA PRO A 76 6.31 3.94 -25.13
C PRO A 76 7.84 4.01 -24.96
N GLY A 77 8.49 2.85 -24.95
CA GLY A 77 9.95 2.70 -24.92
C GLY A 77 10.44 1.67 -23.92
N ASP A 78 11.73 1.38 -23.97
CA ASP A 78 12.37 0.32 -23.18
C ASP A 78 13.12 0.85 -21.94
N ASP A 79 13.44 2.15 -21.90
CA ASP A 79 14.10 2.83 -20.78
C ASP A 79 13.13 3.09 -19.61
N CYS A 80 12.38 2.08 -19.17
CA CYS A 80 11.31 2.25 -18.18
C CYS A 80 11.80 2.34 -16.71
N LEU A 81 13.08 2.08 -16.44
CA LEU A 81 13.70 2.29 -15.13
C LEU A 81 14.21 3.74 -15.00
N ASN A 82 13.24 4.65 -14.94
CA ASN A 82 13.45 6.08 -14.85
C ASN A 82 12.69 6.71 -13.68
N LEU A 83 13.14 7.90 -13.29
CA LEU A 83 12.54 8.72 -12.24
C LEU A 83 12.42 10.19 -12.68
N ASN A 84 11.68 10.94 -11.89
CA ASN A 84 11.41 12.36 -12.07
C ASN A 84 11.71 13.09 -10.77
N VAL A 85 12.16 14.34 -10.86
CA VAL A 85 12.52 15.20 -9.73
C VAL A 85 11.88 16.58 -9.91
N TRP A 86 11.15 17.04 -8.89
CA TRP A 86 10.68 18.41 -8.75
C TRP A 86 11.39 19.02 -7.57
N THR A 87 11.99 20.20 -7.76
CA THR A 87 12.76 20.89 -6.72
C THR A 87 12.56 22.39 -6.81
N PRO A 88 12.39 23.08 -5.66
CA PRO A 88 12.34 24.54 -5.65
C PRO A 88 13.71 25.17 -5.96
N GLU A 89 14.80 24.54 -5.53
CA GLU A 89 16.15 25.09 -5.66
C GLU A 89 17.16 23.99 -6.00
N PRO A 90 17.53 23.81 -7.28
CA PRO A 90 18.53 22.81 -7.65
C PRO A 90 19.95 23.26 -7.25
N GLY A 91 20.68 22.36 -6.60
CA GLY A 91 22.11 22.52 -6.31
C GLY A 91 22.46 22.16 -4.88
N HIS A 92 23.74 21.80 -4.66
CA HIS A 92 24.23 21.18 -3.41
C HIS A 92 24.00 22.01 -2.13
N GLY A 93 23.73 23.31 -2.22
CA GLY A 93 23.57 24.20 -1.07
C GLY A 93 22.21 24.12 -0.37
N ALA A 94 21.14 23.68 -1.05
CA ALA A 94 19.77 23.82 -0.54
C ALA A 94 19.42 22.83 0.59
N ARG A 95 19.92 21.58 0.53
CA ARG A 95 19.77 20.53 1.57
C ARG A 95 18.32 20.34 2.08
N LEU A 96 17.38 20.31 1.14
CA LEU A 96 15.95 20.21 1.40
C LEU A 96 15.52 18.78 1.75
N PRO A 97 14.45 18.58 2.53
CA PRO A 97 13.87 17.26 2.74
C PRO A 97 13.45 16.65 1.40
N VAL A 98 13.60 15.32 1.29
CA VAL A 98 13.31 14.58 0.06
C VAL A 98 12.12 13.67 0.31
N LEU A 99 11.10 13.71 -0.55
CA LEU A 99 9.99 12.75 -0.54
C LEU A 99 10.03 11.90 -1.81
N VAL A 100 10.21 10.58 -1.64
CA VAL A 100 10.28 9.61 -2.74
C VAL A 100 8.97 8.84 -2.82
N TRP A 101 8.26 8.95 -3.94
CA TRP A 101 6.97 8.33 -4.20
C TRP A 101 7.10 6.97 -4.92
N LEU A 102 6.53 5.94 -4.29
CA LEU A 102 6.31 4.62 -4.88
C LEU A 102 4.81 4.43 -5.19
N HIS A 103 4.47 4.38 -6.47
CA HIS A 103 3.08 4.29 -6.90
C HIS A 103 2.44 2.93 -6.55
N GLY A 104 1.11 2.92 -6.40
CA GLY A 104 0.31 1.70 -6.25
C GLY A 104 0.06 0.97 -7.57
N GLY A 105 -0.98 0.13 -7.62
CA GLY A 105 -1.39 -0.62 -8.82
C GLY A 105 -1.20 -2.13 -8.75
N ALA A 106 -1.31 -2.71 -7.54
CA ALA A 106 -1.24 -4.16 -7.29
C ALA A 106 0.01 -4.83 -7.91
N LEU A 107 1.13 -4.10 -7.98
CA LEU A 107 2.39 -4.53 -8.61
C LEU A 107 2.28 -4.93 -10.09
N THR A 108 1.15 -4.63 -10.76
CA THR A 108 0.88 -5.03 -12.15
C THR A 108 0.60 -3.86 -13.08
N ARG A 109 0.38 -2.68 -12.49
CA ARG A 109 -0.15 -1.46 -13.12
C ARG A 109 0.48 -0.23 -12.47
N GLY A 110 0.22 0.93 -13.06
CA GLY A 110 0.69 2.21 -12.55
C GLY A 110 1.90 2.76 -13.30
N SER A 111 2.21 4.01 -13.01
CA SER A 111 3.45 4.68 -13.40
C SER A 111 3.61 5.98 -12.61
N SER A 112 4.85 6.48 -12.55
CA SER A 112 5.17 7.82 -12.05
C SER A 112 4.62 8.98 -12.90
N ALA A 113 4.06 8.69 -14.08
CA ALA A 113 3.51 9.68 -15.01
C ALA A 113 2.00 9.93 -14.83
N VAL A 114 1.34 9.29 -13.85
CA VAL A 114 -0.07 9.54 -13.53
C VAL A 114 -0.22 11.00 -13.08
N PRO A 115 -1.13 11.80 -13.69
CA PRO A 115 -1.24 13.24 -13.40
C PRO A 115 -1.51 13.60 -11.94
N VAL A 116 -2.24 12.75 -11.20
CA VAL A 116 -2.50 12.94 -9.76
C VAL A 116 -1.19 13.00 -8.96
N TYR A 117 -0.12 12.34 -9.42
CA TYR A 117 1.17 12.26 -8.72
C TYR A 117 2.12 13.41 -9.09
N ASP A 118 1.59 14.57 -9.46
CA ASP A 118 2.41 15.74 -9.77
C ASP A 118 3.16 16.22 -8.52
N GLY A 119 4.49 16.31 -8.61
CA GLY A 119 5.34 16.74 -7.51
C GLY A 119 5.40 18.25 -7.27
N ARG A 120 4.77 19.07 -8.12
CA ARG A 120 4.83 20.54 -8.02
C ARG A 120 4.34 21.07 -6.67
N PRO A 121 3.23 20.61 -6.07
CA PRO A 121 2.79 21.12 -4.76
C PRO A 121 3.78 20.85 -3.63
N PHE A 122 4.38 19.65 -3.59
CA PHE A 122 5.46 19.34 -2.64
C PHE A 122 6.69 20.24 -2.84
N ALA A 123 7.09 20.47 -4.09
CA ALA A 123 8.23 21.35 -4.40
C ALA A 123 7.94 22.83 -4.09
N ARG A 124 6.71 23.30 -4.35
CA ARG A 124 6.22 24.62 -3.92
C ARG A 124 6.37 24.79 -2.41
N ASP A 125 6.10 23.72 -1.66
CA ASP A 125 6.10 23.73 -0.19
C ASP A 125 7.44 23.29 0.43
N GLY A 126 8.53 23.38 -0.35
CA GLY A 126 9.91 23.25 0.16
C GLY A 126 10.45 21.81 0.24
N VAL A 127 9.82 20.85 -0.42
CA VAL A 127 10.23 19.44 -0.45
C VAL A 127 10.74 19.06 -1.83
N VAL A 128 11.92 18.44 -1.92
CA VAL A 128 12.35 17.82 -3.18
C VAL A 128 11.55 16.54 -3.39
N PHE A 129 10.69 16.53 -4.39
CA PHE A 129 9.82 15.40 -4.68
C PHE A 129 10.42 14.54 -5.79
N VAL A 130 10.49 13.23 -5.55
CA VAL A 130 10.97 12.24 -6.51
C VAL A 130 9.89 11.21 -6.77
N SER A 131 9.52 10.95 -8.01
CA SER A 131 8.67 9.80 -8.37
C SER A 131 9.39 8.88 -9.33
N LEU A 132 9.16 7.57 -9.21
CA LEU A 132 9.90 6.58 -10.01
C LEU A 132 9.00 5.50 -10.59
N ASN A 133 9.43 5.00 -11.74
CA ASN A 133 8.90 3.77 -12.34
C ASN A 133 9.72 2.57 -11.88
N TYR A 134 9.11 1.39 -11.78
CA TYR A 134 9.77 0.12 -11.50
C TYR A 134 9.06 -1.01 -12.27
N ARG A 135 9.69 -2.17 -12.48
CA ARG A 135 9.06 -3.27 -13.23
C ARG A 135 7.80 -3.79 -12.53
N LEU A 136 6.82 -4.20 -13.35
CA LEU A 136 5.51 -4.66 -12.92
C LEU A 136 5.19 -6.05 -13.47
N GLY A 137 4.16 -6.69 -12.91
CA GLY A 137 3.61 -7.96 -13.35
C GLY A 137 4.67 -9.05 -13.48
N ILE A 138 4.61 -9.79 -14.57
CA ILE A 138 5.56 -10.85 -14.90
C ILE A 138 7.01 -10.35 -15.02
N GLU A 139 7.23 -9.11 -15.47
CA GLU A 139 8.57 -8.52 -15.63
C GLU A 139 9.22 -8.22 -14.28
N GLY A 140 8.43 -7.80 -13.28
CA GLY A 140 8.92 -7.37 -11.97
C GLY A 140 8.75 -8.39 -10.85
N TYR A 141 7.78 -9.28 -10.95
CA TYR A 141 7.31 -10.13 -9.84
C TYR A 141 6.97 -11.56 -10.30
N GLY A 142 7.38 -11.94 -11.50
CA GLY A 142 7.41 -13.34 -11.92
C GLY A 142 8.40 -14.14 -11.08
N LEU A 143 7.98 -15.32 -10.59
CA LEU A 143 8.84 -16.23 -9.83
C LEU A 143 9.27 -17.41 -10.70
N PHE A 144 10.51 -17.36 -11.19
CA PHE A 144 11.11 -18.38 -12.04
C PHE A 144 12.17 -19.21 -11.28
N PRO A 145 12.44 -20.46 -11.69
CA PRO A 145 13.47 -21.28 -11.07
C PRO A 145 14.92 -20.88 -11.43
N ASP A 146 15.12 -20.17 -12.55
CA ASP A 146 16.42 -19.84 -13.17
C ASP A 146 16.75 -18.33 -13.14
N ALA A 147 15.97 -17.54 -12.40
CA ALA A 147 16.20 -16.11 -12.20
C ALA A 147 15.95 -15.69 -10.74
N PRO A 148 16.66 -14.65 -10.23
CA PRO A 148 16.39 -14.10 -8.91
C PRO A 148 14.96 -13.57 -8.78
N ALA A 149 14.40 -13.67 -7.57
CA ALA A 149 13.08 -13.12 -7.26
C ALA A 149 13.11 -11.60 -7.04
N ASN A 150 11.91 -11.03 -6.99
CA ASN A 150 11.66 -9.62 -6.72
C ASN A 150 12.40 -8.59 -7.61
N PRO A 151 12.53 -8.77 -8.95
CA PRO A 151 13.17 -7.75 -9.80
C PRO A 151 12.62 -6.33 -9.62
N GLY A 152 11.30 -6.17 -9.47
CA GLY A 152 10.65 -4.86 -9.27
C GLY A 152 11.00 -4.20 -7.93
N LEU A 153 11.18 -4.98 -6.87
CA LEU A 153 11.65 -4.46 -5.57
C LEU A 153 13.12 -4.05 -5.65
N ARG A 154 13.94 -4.81 -6.40
CA ARG A 154 15.34 -4.46 -6.65
C ARG A 154 15.47 -3.17 -7.46
N ASP A 155 14.54 -2.91 -8.38
CA ASP A 155 14.47 -1.63 -9.12
C ASP A 155 14.23 -0.46 -8.15
N GLN A 156 13.34 -0.63 -7.17
CA GLN A 156 13.08 0.39 -6.16
C GLN A 156 14.31 0.64 -5.26
N ILE A 157 15.05 -0.40 -4.88
CA ILE A 157 16.33 -0.26 -4.15
C ILE A 157 17.36 0.49 -4.98
N ALA A 158 17.51 0.15 -6.27
CA ALA A 158 18.43 0.84 -7.16
C ALA A 158 18.07 2.33 -7.33
N ALA A 159 16.77 2.64 -7.38
CA ALA A 159 16.32 4.03 -7.44
C ALA A 159 16.56 4.79 -6.12
N LEU A 160 16.36 4.16 -4.95
CA LEU A 160 16.69 4.75 -3.66
C LEU A 160 18.20 5.00 -3.51
N ALA A 161 19.03 4.06 -3.95
CA ALA A 161 20.48 4.24 -4.00
C ALA A 161 20.86 5.41 -4.91
N TRP A 162 20.24 5.52 -6.09
CA TRP A 162 20.45 6.66 -6.98
C TRP A 162 20.06 7.98 -6.33
N VAL A 163 18.91 8.03 -5.62
CA VAL A 163 18.47 9.22 -4.89
C VAL A 163 19.53 9.60 -3.86
N HIS A 164 20.00 8.65 -3.05
CA HIS A 164 21.01 8.91 -2.04
C HIS A 164 22.33 9.44 -2.65
N GLU A 165 22.74 8.93 -3.81
CA GLU A 165 23.97 9.35 -4.50
C GLU A 165 23.84 10.69 -5.25
N SER A 166 22.63 11.05 -5.69
CA SER A 166 22.45 12.12 -6.70
C SER A 166 21.64 13.31 -6.22
N ILE A 167 20.79 13.16 -5.19
CA ILE A 167 19.74 14.15 -4.90
C ILE A 167 20.29 15.49 -4.42
N GLU A 168 21.50 15.53 -3.86
CA GLU A 168 22.19 16.77 -3.50
C GLU A 168 22.34 17.72 -4.70
N ALA A 169 22.63 17.17 -5.88
CA ALA A 169 22.76 17.97 -7.09
C ALA A 169 21.41 18.60 -7.53
N PHE A 170 20.29 18.06 -7.03
CA PHE A 170 18.94 18.58 -7.21
C PHE A 170 18.44 19.39 -6.00
N GLY A 171 19.29 19.64 -5.00
CA GLY A 171 18.96 20.41 -3.81
C GLY A 171 18.42 19.62 -2.63
N GLY A 172 18.29 18.30 -2.75
CA GLY A 172 17.83 17.45 -1.66
C GLY A 172 18.94 17.07 -0.69
N ASP A 173 18.55 16.68 0.52
CA ASP A 173 19.43 16.10 1.53
C ASP A 173 19.26 14.58 1.58
N PRO A 174 20.28 13.78 1.23
CA PRO A 174 20.20 12.31 1.24
C PRO A 174 20.02 11.73 2.65
N GLY A 175 20.33 12.49 3.71
CA GLY A 175 20.06 12.11 5.10
C GLY A 175 18.62 12.40 5.56
N ARG A 176 17.80 13.08 4.73
CA ARG A 176 16.40 13.45 5.04
C ARG A 176 15.42 12.88 4.01
N VAL A 177 15.65 11.63 3.58
CA VAL A 177 14.77 10.91 2.65
C VAL A 177 13.57 10.32 3.38
N THR A 178 12.37 10.71 2.96
CA THR A 178 11.10 10.12 3.33
C THR A 178 10.56 9.30 2.15
N VAL A 179 10.39 8.00 2.32
CA VAL A 179 9.74 7.17 1.29
C VAL A 179 8.24 7.13 1.54
N CYS A 180 7.44 7.37 0.52
CA CYS A 180 5.99 7.48 0.59
C CYS A 180 5.36 6.62 -0.49
N GLY A 181 4.30 5.88 -0.17
CA GLY A 181 3.66 5.01 -1.14
C GLY A 181 2.25 4.65 -0.74
N GLN A 182 1.47 4.25 -1.74
CA GLN A 182 0.08 3.83 -1.56
C GLN A 182 -0.13 2.41 -2.09
N SER A 183 -0.93 1.61 -1.39
CA SER A 183 -1.28 0.25 -1.78
C SER A 183 -0.04 -0.62 -1.98
N ALA A 184 0.13 -1.19 -3.18
CA ALA A 184 1.34 -1.90 -3.59
C ALA A 184 2.66 -1.12 -3.35
N GLY A 185 2.63 0.20 -3.46
CA GLY A 185 3.78 1.05 -3.11
C GLY A 185 4.09 1.02 -1.61
N ALA A 186 3.06 1.05 -0.76
CA ALA A 186 3.23 0.91 0.70
C ALA A 186 3.68 -0.51 1.12
N ILE A 187 3.14 -1.55 0.47
CA ILE A 187 3.60 -2.94 0.65
C ILE A 187 5.10 -3.07 0.28
N SER A 188 5.49 -2.46 -0.84
CA SER A 188 6.88 -2.32 -1.25
C SER A 188 7.73 -1.64 -0.17
N ILE A 189 7.27 -0.52 0.39
CA ILE A 189 7.99 0.19 1.48
C ILE A 189 8.19 -0.73 2.68
N GLY A 190 7.19 -1.48 3.12
CA GLY A 190 7.35 -2.45 4.21
C GLY A 190 8.48 -3.45 3.93
N SER A 191 8.53 -3.98 2.72
CA SER A 191 9.62 -4.88 2.28
C SER A 191 10.98 -4.17 2.21
N LEU A 192 11.02 -2.91 1.74
CA LEU A 192 12.24 -2.12 1.66
C LEU A 192 12.80 -1.81 3.06
N LEU A 193 11.96 -1.44 4.02
CA LEU A 193 12.40 -1.21 5.39
C LEU A 193 12.97 -2.48 6.03
N ALA A 194 12.44 -3.64 5.66
CA ALA A 194 12.95 -4.95 6.10
C ALA A 194 14.20 -5.43 5.32
N ALA A 195 14.54 -4.79 4.20
CA ALA A 195 15.63 -5.23 3.33
C ALA A 195 17.00 -4.72 3.84
N PRO A 196 18.00 -5.60 4.05
CA PRO A 196 19.34 -5.18 4.44
C PRO A 196 19.98 -4.16 3.48
N GLN A 197 19.71 -4.30 2.19
CA GLN A 197 20.29 -3.46 1.13
C GLN A 197 19.70 -2.04 1.10
N ALA A 198 18.60 -1.78 1.80
CA ALA A 198 17.99 -0.44 1.90
C ALA A 198 18.30 0.26 3.24
N GLN A 199 19.05 -0.39 4.14
CA GLN A 199 19.47 0.21 5.41
C GLN A 199 20.26 1.49 5.17
N GLY A 200 19.88 2.57 5.86
CA GLY A 200 20.51 3.88 5.74
C GLY A 200 20.04 4.74 4.56
N LEU A 201 19.24 4.20 3.62
CA LEU A 201 18.73 4.98 2.48
C LEU A 201 17.47 5.79 2.81
N VAL A 202 16.80 5.48 3.92
CA VAL A 202 15.51 6.04 4.31
C VAL A 202 15.61 6.54 5.75
N ARG A 203 15.06 7.74 6.00
CA ARG A 203 14.94 8.33 7.34
C ARG A 203 13.52 8.18 7.90
N ARG A 204 12.50 8.27 7.04
CA ARG A 204 11.07 8.18 7.40
C ARG A 204 10.28 7.43 6.34
N ALA A 205 9.14 6.86 6.71
CA ALA A 205 8.29 6.14 5.79
C ALA A 205 6.80 6.47 5.97
N ILE A 206 6.08 6.57 4.86
CA ILE A 206 4.63 6.77 4.81
C ILE A 206 4.00 5.59 4.08
N LEU A 207 3.18 4.80 4.79
CA LEU A 207 2.47 3.63 4.26
C LEU A 207 0.98 3.93 4.20
N GLN A 208 0.49 4.23 3.00
CA GLN A 208 -0.92 4.55 2.77
C GLN A 208 -1.65 3.32 2.21
N SER A 209 -2.64 2.80 2.92
CA SER A 209 -3.49 1.69 2.44
C SER A 209 -2.73 0.46 1.94
N GLY A 210 -1.55 0.16 2.51
CA GLY A 210 -0.82 -1.08 2.29
C GLY A 210 0.04 -1.44 3.49
N SER A 211 -0.10 -2.67 3.96
CA SER A 211 0.65 -3.23 5.08
C SER A 211 1.93 -3.91 4.59
N PRO A 212 2.99 -4.02 5.42
CA PRO A 212 4.10 -4.91 5.10
C PRO A 212 3.58 -6.35 4.97
N GLU A 213 3.82 -6.99 3.82
CA GLU A 213 3.44 -8.38 3.59
C GLU A 213 4.36 -9.04 2.55
N ALA A 214 4.51 -10.36 2.64
CA ALA A 214 5.02 -11.19 1.56
C ALA A 214 3.96 -12.17 1.06
N SER A 215 3.95 -12.38 -0.25
CA SER A 215 3.10 -13.38 -0.91
C SER A 215 3.69 -14.79 -0.80
N ASP A 216 2.79 -15.75 -0.65
CA ASP A 216 3.10 -17.17 -0.79
C ASP A 216 3.75 -17.47 -2.16
N ARG A 217 4.92 -18.12 -2.13
CA ARG A 217 5.72 -18.43 -3.32
C ARG A 217 5.00 -19.33 -4.30
N ASP A 218 4.20 -20.28 -3.81
CA ASP A 218 3.47 -21.21 -4.66
C ASP A 218 2.30 -20.51 -5.35
N LYS A 219 1.68 -19.52 -4.73
CA LYS A 219 0.69 -18.64 -5.37
C LYS A 219 1.30 -17.89 -6.56
N VAL A 220 2.50 -17.33 -6.41
CA VAL A 220 3.20 -16.62 -7.51
C VAL A 220 3.67 -17.61 -8.59
N ARG A 221 4.21 -18.78 -8.22
CA ARG A 221 4.56 -19.85 -9.18
C ARG A 221 3.36 -20.36 -9.95
N ARG A 222 2.17 -20.46 -9.33
CA ARG A 222 0.93 -20.83 -10.02
C ARG A 222 0.57 -19.83 -11.12
N MET A 223 0.83 -18.54 -10.92
CA MET A 223 0.64 -17.51 -11.96
C MET A 223 1.56 -17.79 -13.16
N VAL A 224 2.87 -17.93 -12.91
CA VAL A 224 3.88 -18.21 -13.95
C VAL A 224 3.58 -19.51 -14.70
N ARG A 225 3.26 -20.61 -13.99
CA ARG A 225 2.92 -21.90 -14.60
C ARG A 225 1.68 -21.80 -15.51
N ARG A 226 0.63 -21.09 -15.09
CA ARG A 226 -0.58 -20.91 -15.91
C ARG A 226 -0.29 -20.09 -17.17
N MET A 227 0.57 -19.08 -17.08
CA MET A 227 1.03 -18.34 -18.26
C MET A 227 1.84 -19.26 -19.19
N ALA A 228 2.78 -20.04 -18.64
CA ALA A 228 3.62 -20.97 -19.39
C ALA A 228 2.78 -22.01 -20.16
N THR A 229 1.76 -22.58 -19.52
CA THR A 229 0.81 -23.50 -20.17
C THR A 229 0.08 -22.85 -21.35
N ARG A 230 -0.38 -21.60 -21.21
CA ARG A 230 -1.05 -20.88 -22.30
C ARG A 230 -0.11 -20.56 -23.45
N LEU A 231 1.12 -20.15 -23.13
CA LEU A 231 2.16 -19.81 -24.09
C LEU A 231 2.80 -21.05 -24.74
N LYS A 232 2.57 -22.24 -24.17
CA LYS A 232 3.20 -23.51 -24.58
C LYS A 232 4.74 -23.45 -24.50
N VAL A 233 5.26 -22.82 -23.45
CA VAL A 233 6.70 -22.71 -23.17
C VAL A 233 7.02 -23.27 -21.78
N PRO A 234 8.28 -23.64 -21.50
CA PRO A 234 8.71 -23.93 -20.13
C PRO A 234 8.46 -22.75 -19.17
N ALA A 235 8.17 -23.06 -17.91
CA ALA A 235 7.99 -22.05 -16.85
C ALA A 235 9.35 -21.54 -16.31
N THR A 236 10.23 -21.10 -17.20
CA THR A 236 11.58 -20.58 -16.92
C THR A 236 11.71 -19.16 -17.42
N ALA A 237 12.57 -18.37 -16.78
CA ALA A 237 12.88 -17.01 -17.19
C ALA A 237 13.48 -17.00 -18.60
N ALA A 238 14.37 -17.95 -18.91
CA ALA A 238 14.94 -18.09 -20.25
C ALA A 238 13.86 -18.28 -21.33
N ALA A 239 12.88 -19.15 -21.11
CA ALA A 239 11.82 -19.38 -22.07
C ALA A 239 10.85 -18.20 -22.19
N PHE A 240 10.53 -17.53 -21.07
CA PHE A 240 9.70 -16.32 -21.09
C PHE A 240 10.40 -15.13 -21.74
N ALA A 241 11.74 -15.09 -21.71
CA ALA A 241 12.50 -13.97 -22.26
C ALA A 241 12.39 -13.91 -23.79
N GLU A 242 12.23 -15.06 -24.44
CA GLU A 242 12.03 -15.22 -25.88
C GLU A 242 10.58 -14.90 -26.34
N VAL A 243 9.64 -14.75 -25.40
CA VAL A 243 8.24 -14.45 -25.72
C VAL A 243 8.09 -12.95 -25.99
N ASP A 244 7.41 -12.61 -27.09
CA ASP A 244 7.00 -11.24 -27.39
C ASP A 244 6.29 -10.59 -26.18
N ARG A 245 6.67 -9.35 -25.89
CA ARG A 245 6.22 -8.63 -24.71
C ARG A 245 4.71 -8.36 -24.73
N GLU A 246 4.14 -8.05 -25.89
CA GLU A 246 2.70 -7.81 -26.01
C GLU A 246 1.90 -9.10 -25.78
N LEU A 247 2.33 -10.22 -26.39
CA LEU A 247 1.74 -11.53 -26.14
C LEU A 247 1.85 -11.93 -24.66
N LEU A 248 2.98 -11.63 -24.02
CA LEU A 248 3.17 -11.92 -22.60
C LEU A 248 2.18 -11.13 -21.72
N LEU A 249 2.00 -9.83 -22.00
CA LEU A 249 1.04 -8.98 -21.28
C LEU A 249 -0.42 -9.39 -21.52
N ARG A 250 -0.77 -9.76 -22.77
CA ARG A 250 -2.11 -10.31 -23.07
C ARG A 250 -2.37 -11.60 -22.29
N THR A 251 -1.40 -12.51 -22.29
CA THR A 251 -1.50 -13.76 -21.51
C THR A 251 -1.62 -13.48 -20.01
N GLN A 252 -0.85 -12.53 -19.48
CA GLN A 252 -0.96 -12.09 -18.09
C GLN A 252 -2.38 -11.62 -17.76
N ALA A 253 -2.98 -10.80 -18.63
CA ALA A 253 -4.34 -10.30 -18.44
C ALA A 253 -5.37 -11.45 -18.41
N GLU A 254 -5.25 -12.43 -19.31
CA GLU A 254 -6.14 -13.60 -19.35
C GLU A 254 -6.05 -14.47 -18.10
N VAL A 255 -4.82 -14.77 -17.65
CA VAL A 255 -4.62 -15.60 -16.44
C VAL A 255 -5.12 -14.87 -15.20
N SER A 256 -4.90 -13.56 -15.11
CA SER A 256 -5.33 -12.74 -13.97
C SER A 256 -6.85 -12.70 -13.80
N ARG A 257 -7.63 -12.83 -14.89
CA ARG A 257 -9.11 -12.94 -14.82
C ARG A 257 -9.61 -14.22 -14.14
N LEU A 258 -8.74 -15.21 -13.95
CA LEU A 258 -9.07 -16.44 -13.22
C LEU A 258 -9.00 -16.26 -11.69
N SER A 259 -8.58 -15.09 -11.21
CA SER A 259 -8.56 -14.75 -9.79
C SER A 259 -9.87 -14.13 -9.37
N SER A 260 -10.37 -14.51 -8.18
CA SER A 260 -11.63 -14.03 -7.63
C SER A 260 -11.39 -13.25 -6.33
N PRO A 261 -12.15 -12.16 -6.09
CA PRO A 261 -12.14 -11.47 -4.80
C PRO A 261 -12.53 -12.37 -3.62
N VAL A 262 -13.37 -13.39 -3.87
CA VAL A 262 -13.95 -14.25 -2.83
C VAL A 262 -13.07 -15.47 -2.55
N VAL A 263 -12.65 -16.20 -3.59
CA VAL A 263 -11.87 -17.45 -3.45
C VAL A 263 -10.37 -17.26 -3.65
N GLY A 264 -9.91 -16.04 -3.91
CA GLY A 264 -8.53 -15.76 -4.26
C GLY A 264 -8.14 -16.30 -5.64
N GLY A 265 -6.83 -16.43 -5.89
CA GLY A 265 -6.31 -16.95 -7.16
C GLY A 265 -4.82 -16.65 -7.34
N PRO A 266 -4.25 -17.03 -8.49
CA PRO A 266 -2.88 -16.65 -8.85
C PRO A 266 -2.73 -15.12 -8.83
N ALA A 267 -1.65 -14.65 -8.25
CA ALA A 267 -1.32 -13.23 -8.23
C ALA A 267 0.19 -13.07 -8.34
N PHE A 268 0.62 -11.90 -8.78
CA PHE A 268 1.98 -11.44 -8.52
C PHE A 268 2.06 -10.89 -7.10
N GLY A 269 3.26 -10.89 -6.54
CA GLY A 269 3.52 -10.41 -5.20
C GLY A 269 5.02 -10.42 -4.91
N ILE A 270 5.41 -9.63 -3.92
CA ILE A 270 6.75 -9.73 -3.33
C ILE A 270 6.82 -11.06 -2.58
N VAL A 271 7.90 -11.82 -2.75
CA VAL A 271 8.07 -13.12 -2.09
C VAL A 271 9.28 -13.09 -1.17
N VAL A 272 9.23 -13.85 -0.07
CA VAL A 272 10.43 -14.16 0.70
C VAL A 272 11.40 -14.93 -0.20
N ASP A 273 12.59 -14.37 -0.40
CA ASP A 273 13.63 -14.89 -1.28
C ASP A 273 14.95 -15.21 -0.58
N GLY A 274 15.07 -14.88 0.71
CA GLY A 274 16.28 -15.12 1.50
C GLY A 274 17.43 -14.15 1.21
N ASP A 275 17.20 -13.13 0.38
CA ASP A 275 18.21 -12.13 -0.03
C ASP A 275 17.70 -10.70 0.20
N VAL A 276 16.82 -10.20 -0.66
CA VAL A 276 16.25 -8.85 -0.51
C VAL A 276 15.09 -8.86 0.47
N VAL A 277 14.34 -9.95 0.49
CA VAL A 277 13.26 -10.21 1.45
C VAL A 277 13.64 -11.47 2.22
N PRO A 278 14.44 -11.33 3.29
CA PRO A 278 14.98 -12.48 4.01
C PRO A 278 13.92 -13.28 4.79
N ARG A 279 12.88 -12.59 5.29
CA ARG A 279 11.74 -13.17 6.00
C ARG A 279 10.50 -12.29 5.80
N ASP A 280 9.38 -12.64 6.43
CA ASP A 280 8.15 -11.85 6.33
C ASP A 280 8.40 -10.38 6.77
N PRO A 281 8.05 -9.37 5.94
CA PRO A 281 8.31 -7.98 6.25
C PRO A 281 7.62 -7.46 7.51
N LEU A 282 6.42 -7.95 7.84
CA LEU A 282 5.72 -7.50 9.05
C LEU A 282 6.44 -8.04 10.27
N GLU A 283 6.75 -9.34 10.30
CA GLU A 283 7.55 -9.94 11.38
C GLU A 283 8.91 -9.24 11.53
N ALA A 284 9.58 -8.93 10.41
CA ALA A 284 10.84 -8.21 10.41
C ALA A 284 10.75 -6.86 11.13
N LEU A 285 9.67 -6.13 10.90
CA LEU A 285 9.45 -4.80 11.46
C LEU A 285 8.87 -4.83 12.88
N THR A 286 8.21 -5.92 13.30
CA THR A 286 7.67 -6.03 14.67
C THR A 286 8.66 -6.62 15.68
N ASP A 287 9.59 -7.48 15.27
CA ASP A 287 10.48 -8.21 16.19
C ASP A 287 11.79 -7.45 16.55
N GLU A 288 11.82 -6.13 16.35
CA GLU A 288 12.87 -5.14 16.71
C GLU A 288 14.20 -5.07 15.92
N ASP A 289 14.50 -5.96 14.96
CA ASP A 289 15.81 -5.88 14.25
C ASP A 289 15.82 -5.02 12.97
N ALA A 290 14.67 -4.82 12.30
CA ALA A 290 14.62 -4.06 11.05
C ALA A 290 14.29 -2.58 11.27
N ALA A 291 14.91 -1.73 10.44
CA ALA A 291 14.65 -0.29 10.33
C ALA A 291 14.57 0.47 11.68
N PRO A 292 15.57 0.35 12.58
CA PRO A 292 15.53 1.03 13.85
C PRO A 292 15.50 2.56 13.67
N GLY A 293 14.66 3.24 14.46
CA GLY A 293 14.61 4.71 14.50
C GLY A 293 13.94 5.38 13.30
N ILE A 294 13.30 4.63 12.38
CA ILE A 294 12.51 5.20 11.29
C ILE A 294 11.16 5.72 11.82
N ASP A 295 10.86 6.98 11.53
CA ASP A 295 9.54 7.56 11.80
C ASP A 295 8.52 7.04 10.77
N LEU A 296 7.34 6.63 11.23
CA LEU A 296 6.29 6.02 10.42
C LEU A 296 5.01 6.87 10.44
N LEU A 297 4.45 7.10 9.25
CA LEU A 297 3.09 7.60 9.08
C LEU A 297 2.28 6.50 8.38
N LEU A 298 1.33 5.91 9.09
CA LEU A 298 0.53 4.79 8.64
C LEU A 298 -0.91 5.25 8.47
N GLY A 299 -1.62 4.75 7.47
CA GLY A 299 -3.04 5.02 7.40
C GLY A 299 -3.77 4.28 6.31
N TRP A 300 -5.07 4.54 6.25
CA TRP A 300 -6.00 3.86 5.37
C TRP A 300 -7.19 4.77 5.05
N THR A 301 -7.97 4.35 4.06
CA THR A 301 -9.29 4.91 3.78
C THR A 301 -10.36 4.14 4.55
N ARG A 302 -11.46 4.80 4.94
CA ARG A 302 -12.53 4.18 5.73
C ARG A 302 -13.25 3.07 4.98
N ASP A 303 -13.38 3.20 3.67
CA ASP A 303 -14.18 2.32 2.82
C ASP A 303 -13.34 1.64 1.73
N GLU A 304 -12.09 1.25 2.04
CA GLU A 304 -11.12 0.66 1.11
C GLU A 304 -11.78 -0.20 0.03
N TYR A 305 -12.50 -1.23 0.47
CA TYR A 305 -13.14 -2.26 -0.35
C TYR A 305 -14.07 -1.73 -1.46
N ARG A 306 -14.62 -0.52 -1.33
CA ARG A 306 -15.61 0.02 -2.28
C ARG A 306 -15.01 0.27 -3.66
N LEU A 307 -13.70 0.55 -3.77
CA LEU A 307 -13.03 0.63 -5.07
C LEU A 307 -13.10 -0.69 -5.85
N TRP A 308 -13.23 -1.84 -5.19
CA TRP A 308 -13.31 -3.13 -5.86
C TRP A 308 -14.73 -3.65 -6.01
N LEU A 309 -15.65 -3.25 -5.14
CA LEU A 309 -17.04 -3.70 -5.18
C LEU A 309 -17.92 -2.81 -6.07
N VAL A 310 -17.66 -1.51 -6.14
CA VAL A 310 -18.51 -0.58 -6.90
C VAL A 310 -18.23 -0.66 -8.41
N PRO A 311 -16.98 -0.57 -8.90
CA PRO A 311 -16.70 -0.71 -10.32
C PRO A 311 -17.14 -2.09 -10.84
N GLY A 312 -18.12 -2.09 -11.75
CA GLY A 312 -18.68 -3.32 -12.30
C GLY A 312 -19.82 -3.95 -11.47
N GLY A 313 -20.38 -3.23 -10.47
CA GLY A 313 -21.61 -3.64 -9.78
C GLY A 313 -21.47 -4.94 -8.99
N LEU A 314 -20.36 -5.12 -8.28
CA LEU A 314 -20.16 -6.26 -7.38
C LEU A 314 -20.80 -6.05 -6.01
N LEU A 315 -21.01 -4.80 -5.58
CA LEU A 315 -21.63 -4.45 -4.30
C LEU A 315 -22.98 -5.17 -4.11
N GLU A 316 -23.95 -4.92 -5.00
CA GLU A 316 -25.26 -5.58 -4.98
C GLU A 316 -25.19 -7.11 -5.15
N ARG A 317 -24.17 -7.61 -5.88
CA ARG A 317 -23.98 -9.06 -6.05
C ARG A 317 -23.52 -9.71 -4.76
N VAL A 318 -22.62 -9.08 -4.02
CA VAL A 318 -22.17 -9.55 -2.71
C VAL A 318 -23.32 -9.51 -1.71
N ASP A 319 -24.14 -8.45 -1.71
CA ASP A 319 -25.32 -8.38 -0.86
C ASP A 319 -26.32 -9.50 -1.13
N ARG A 320 -26.63 -9.77 -2.41
CA ARG A 320 -27.53 -10.87 -2.78
C ARG A 320 -26.99 -12.25 -2.42
N LEU A 321 -25.67 -12.44 -2.43
CA LEU A 321 -25.04 -13.72 -2.05
C LEU A 321 -25.10 -13.97 -0.53
N GLY A 322 -25.23 -12.93 0.30
CA GLY A 322 -25.48 -13.04 1.72
C GLY A 322 -24.50 -13.99 2.44
N ALA A 323 -25.03 -15.09 2.98
CA ALA A 323 -24.25 -16.08 3.72
C ALA A 323 -23.09 -16.70 2.92
N VAL A 324 -23.23 -16.87 1.59
CA VAL A 324 -22.17 -17.43 0.75
C VAL A 324 -20.98 -16.48 0.65
N ALA A 325 -21.24 -15.18 0.51
CA ALA A 325 -20.19 -14.17 0.49
C ALA A 325 -19.43 -14.12 1.82
N LEU A 326 -20.14 -14.23 2.94
CA LEU A 326 -19.52 -14.27 4.27
C LEU A 326 -18.67 -15.53 4.47
N ALA A 327 -19.16 -16.70 4.06
CA ALA A 327 -18.37 -17.93 4.12
C ALA A 327 -17.07 -17.82 3.31
N GLY A 328 -17.13 -17.21 2.11
CA GLY A 328 -15.94 -16.93 1.31
C GLY A 328 -14.99 -15.93 1.96
N ALA A 329 -15.52 -14.87 2.56
CA ALA A 329 -14.73 -13.88 3.31
C ALA A 329 -14.02 -14.50 4.52
N MET A 330 -14.72 -15.35 5.28
CA MET A 330 -14.14 -16.10 6.41
C MET A 330 -13.01 -17.01 5.96
N ALA A 331 -13.20 -17.76 4.87
CA ALA A 331 -12.16 -18.61 4.30
C ALA A 331 -10.93 -17.78 3.87
N ARG A 332 -11.16 -16.63 3.23
CA ARG A 332 -10.09 -15.72 2.79
C ARG A 332 -9.32 -15.10 3.97
N CYS A 333 -10.02 -14.71 5.03
CA CYS A 333 -9.42 -14.06 6.19
C CYS A 333 -8.96 -15.06 7.27
N HIS A 334 -9.12 -16.35 7.01
CA HIS A 334 -8.82 -17.45 7.92
C HIS A 334 -9.45 -17.27 9.31
N CYS A 335 -10.68 -16.74 9.39
CA CYS A 335 -11.37 -16.46 10.65
C CYS A 335 -12.62 -17.33 10.88
N GLY A 336 -12.99 -17.46 12.15
CA GLY A 336 -14.20 -18.14 12.59
C GLY A 336 -15.46 -17.26 12.54
N PRO A 337 -16.62 -17.81 12.93
CA PRO A 337 -17.91 -17.12 12.82
C PRO A 337 -18.06 -15.96 13.80
N GLU A 338 -17.18 -15.82 14.79
CA GLU A 338 -17.22 -14.71 15.75
C GLU A 338 -16.92 -13.38 15.09
N VAL A 339 -16.05 -13.37 14.07
CA VAL A 339 -15.75 -12.17 13.29
C VAL A 339 -17.00 -11.59 12.63
N PRO A 340 -17.67 -12.26 11.67
CA PRO A 340 -18.86 -11.70 11.04
C PRO A 340 -20.02 -11.44 12.02
N ARG A 341 -20.12 -12.17 13.14
CA ARG A 341 -21.11 -11.89 14.20
C ARG A 341 -20.80 -10.58 14.92
N GLY A 342 -19.53 -10.35 15.27
CA GLY A 342 -19.06 -9.14 15.91
C GLY A 342 -19.29 -7.91 15.04
N TYR A 343 -18.93 -7.97 13.75
CA TYR A 343 -19.17 -6.85 12.83
C TYR A 343 -20.66 -6.53 12.70
N ARG A 344 -21.55 -7.52 12.60
CA ARG A 344 -23.01 -7.28 12.59
C ARG A 344 -23.52 -6.68 13.90
N ALA A 345 -22.91 -7.02 15.03
CA ALA A 345 -23.30 -6.46 16.32
C ALA A 345 -22.83 -5.02 16.49
N LEU A 346 -21.69 -4.65 15.89
CA LEU A 346 -21.15 -3.29 15.87
C LEU A 346 -21.87 -2.41 14.83
N HIS A 347 -22.24 -3.00 13.69
CA HIS A 347 -22.85 -2.32 12.53
C HIS A 347 -24.18 -2.99 12.14
N PRO A 348 -25.26 -2.83 12.94
CA PRO A 348 -26.52 -3.55 12.73
C PRO A 348 -27.26 -3.18 11.44
N GLU A 349 -27.01 -1.97 10.91
CA GLU A 349 -27.63 -1.47 9.67
C GLU A 349 -26.81 -1.81 8.42
N ALA A 350 -25.60 -2.36 8.57
CA ALA A 350 -24.70 -2.62 7.45
C ALA A 350 -25.16 -3.82 6.61
N GLY A 351 -25.13 -3.65 5.29
CA GLY A 351 -25.34 -4.72 4.32
C GLY A 351 -24.24 -5.79 4.37
N THR A 352 -24.45 -6.92 3.69
CA THR A 352 -23.45 -8.00 3.67
C THR A 352 -22.16 -7.56 2.98
N ALA A 353 -22.27 -6.75 1.91
CA ALA A 353 -21.12 -6.26 1.18
C ALA A 353 -20.23 -5.34 2.03
N GLU A 354 -20.83 -4.53 2.89
CA GLU A 354 -20.12 -3.68 3.85
C GLU A 354 -19.44 -4.52 4.93
N ILE A 355 -20.15 -5.48 5.53
CA ILE A 355 -19.55 -6.39 6.54
C ILE A 355 -18.36 -7.16 5.94
N VAL A 356 -18.53 -7.77 4.76
CA VAL A 356 -17.45 -8.47 4.05
C VAL A 356 -16.30 -7.51 3.73
N GLY A 357 -16.62 -6.31 3.26
CA GLY A 357 -15.66 -5.28 2.90
C GLY A 357 -14.80 -4.84 4.07
N GLN A 358 -15.42 -4.51 5.21
CA GLN A 358 -14.73 -4.10 6.43
C GLN A 358 -13.90 -5.25 7.01
N MET A 359 -14.43 -6.47 7.07
CA MET A 359 -13.67 -7.64 7.53
C MET A 359 -12.41 -7.88 6.71
N VAL A 360 -12.53 -7.87 5.37
CA VAL A 360 -11.40 -8.10 4.48
C VAL A 360 -10.39 -6.95 4.57
N THR A 361 -10.87 -5.71 4.71
CA THR A 361 -10.03 -4.53 4.92
C THR A 361 -9.23 -4.65 6.22
N ASP A 362 -9.87 -5.02 7.32
CA ASP A 362 -9.20 -5.11 8.61
C ASP A 362 -8.18 -6.24 8.63
N HIS A 363 -8.51 -7.40 8.06
CA HIS A 363 -7.58 -8.54 7.94
C HIS A 363 -6.32 -8.21 7.15
N LEU A 364 -6.47 -7.60 5.97
CA LEU A 364 -5.34 -7.37 5.06
C LEU A 364 -4.54 -6.11 5.41
N LEU A 365 -5.16 -5.13 6.05
CA LEU A 365 -4.60 -3.79 6.17
C LEU A 365 -4.58 -3.27 7.61
N ARG A 366 -5.72 -3.11 8.26
CA ARG A 366 -5.78 -2.37 9.54
C ARG A 366 -5.12 -3.14 10.68
N LEU A 367 -5.39 -4.45 10.80
CA LEU A 367 -4.72 -5.31 11.79
C LEU A 367 -3.19 -5.31 11.65
N PRO A 368 -2.59 -5.58 10.48
CA PRO A 368 -1.14 -5.56 10.36
C PRO A 368 -0.53 -4.16 10.55
N LEU A 369 -1.20 -3.08 10.13
CA LEU A 369 -0.72 -1.72 10.40
C LEU A 369 -0.81 -1.35 11.89
N HIS A 370 -1.86 -1.77 12.60
CA HIS A 370 -1.94 -1.65 14.06
C HIS A 370 -0.80 -2.40 14.75
N ARG A 371 -0.55 -3.66 14.37
CA ARG A 371 0.57 -4.45 14.91
C ARG A 371 1.92 -3.76 14.70
N LEU A 372 2.13 -3.16 13.52
CA LEU A 372 3.33 -2.38 13.25
C LEU A 372 3.42 -1.14 14.14
N ALA A 373 2.32 -0.39 14.28
CA ALA A 373 2.27 0.80 15.13
C ALA A 373 2.51 0.46 16.61
N ASP A 374 1.94 -0.64 17.10
CA ASP A 374 2.09 -1.14 18.48
C ASP A 374 3.53 -1.60 18.78
N ALA A 375 4.23 -2.13 17.77
CA ALA A 375 5.65 -2.44 17.88
C ALA A 375 6.54 -1.20 17.78
N ARG A 376 5.98 -0.03 17.41
CA ARG A 376 6.71 1.22 17.13
C ARG A 376 6.00 2.47 17.71
N PRO A 377 5.52 2.47 18.98
CA PRO A 377 4.67 3.54 19.50
C PRO A 377 5.40 4.90 19.55
N GLY A 378 6.71 4.89 19.83
CA GLY A 378 7.50 6.12 19.88
C GLY A 378 7.80 6.79 18.54
N THR A 379 7.55 6.11 17.41
CA THR A 379 7.91 6.58 16.07
C THR A 379 6.76 6.56 15.08
N SER A 380 5.57 6.10 15.48
CA SER A 380 4.42 5.94 14.56
C SER A 380 3.36 7.03 14.75
N TYR A 381 2.73 7.42 13.66
CA TYR A 381 1.51 8.22 13.61
C TYR A 381 0.49 7.49 12.73
N VAL A 382 -0.79 7.54 13.12
CA VAL A 382 -1.86 6.86 12.38
C VAL A 382 -2.91 7.86 11.92
N TYR A 383 -3.40 7.69 10.69
CA TYR A 383 -4.53 8.44 10.14
C TYR A 383 -5.58 7.54 9.47
N GLU A 384 -6.83 8.02 9.42
CA GLU A 384 -7.90 7.46 8.59
C GLU A 384 -8.45 8.57 7.69
N PHE A 385 -8.46 8.32 6.38
CA PHE A 385 -9.17 9.15 5.42
C PHE A 385 -10.64 8.70 5.34
N ALA A 386 -11.53 9.64 5.60
CA ALA A 386 -12.94 9.40 5.87
C ALA A 386 -13.90 10.28 5.05
N TRP A 387 -13.37 11.23 4.27
CA TRP A 387 -14.17 12.05 3.37
C TRP A 387 -14.72 11.19 2.23
N PRO A 388 -16.05 11.14 2.03
CA PRO A 388 -16.64 10.31 0.99
C PRO A 388 -16.49 10.96 -0.39
N SER A 389 -16.22 10.14 -1.40
CA SER A 389 -16.36 10.56 -2.80
C SER A 389 -17.75 11.12 -3.08
N ASN A 390 -17.81 12.17 -3.89
CA ASN A 390 -19.06 12.72 -4.43
C ASN A 390 -19.65 11.84 -5.55
N LEU A 391 -18.97 10.76 -5.94
CA LEU A 391 -19.51 9.77 -6.86
C LEU A 391 -20.36 8.72 -6.12
N PRO A 392 -21.45 8.23 -6.74
CA PRO A 392 -22.35 7.28 -6.10
C PRO A 392 -21.63 6.05 -5.54
N ASP A 393 -22.00 5.69 -4.31
CA ASP A 393 -21.61 4.47 -3.63
C ASP A 393 -20.11 4.25 -3.41
N LEU A 394 -19.20 5.13 -3.82
CA LEU A 394 -17.76 4.94 -3.59
C LEU A 394 -17.37 5.18 -2.13
N GLY A 395 -18.03 6.09 -1.42
CA GLY A 395 -17.61 6.44 -0.05
C GLY A 395 -16.16 6.89 0.00
N ALA A 396 -15.49 6.70 1.14
CA ALA A 396 -14.07 6.99 1.27
C ALA A 396 -13.23 5.79 0.78
N CYS A 397 -13.30 5.49 -0.52
CA CYS A 397 -12.69 4.29 -1.10
C CYS A 397 -11.16 4.39 -1.22
N HIS A 398 -10.53 3.23 -1.48
CA HIS A 398 -9.10 3.13 -1.72
C HIS A 398 -8.60 4.12 -2.78
N ALA A 399 -7.42 4.71 -2.52
CA ALA A 399 -6.71 5.68 -3.37
C ALA A 399 -7.39 7.04 -3.53
N LEU A 400 -8.57 7.26 -2.93
CA LEU A 400 -9.28 8.53 -3.02
C LEU A 400 -8.50 9.67 -2.38
N GLU A 401 -7.75 9.39 -1.32
CA GLU A 401 -6.98 10.39 -0.58
C GLU A 401 -5.82 10.99 -1.40
N LEU A 402 -5.42 10.36 -2.51
CA LEU A 402 -4.24 10.76 -3.27
C LEU A 402 -4.35 12.17 -3.83
N GLY A 403 -5.53 12.58 -4.32
CA GLY A 403 -5.74 13.96 -4.79
C GLY A 403 -5.57 15.01 -3.67
N PHE A 404 -5.85 14.63 -2.42
CA PHE A 404 -5.71 15.48 -1.24
C PHE A 404 -4.26 15.51 -0.74
N VAL A 405 -3.59 14.35 -0.70
CA VAL A 405 -2.18 14.23 -0.31
C VAL A 405 -1.28 15.01 -1.26
N PHE A 406 -1.56 14.93 -2.56
CA PHE A 406 -0.76 15.59 -3.58
C PHE A 406 -1.13 17.06 -3.80
N ASP A 407 -2.23 17.55 -3.21
CA ASP A 407 -2.78 18.88 -3.48
C ASP A 407 -2.99 19.10 -5.00
N THR A 408 -3.62 18.12 -5.65
CA THR A 408 -3.88 18.08 -7.10
C THR A 408 -5.38 18.01 -7.38
N GLY A 409 -6.22 18.63 -6.55
CA GLY A 409 -7.67 18.64 -6.74
C GLY A 409 -8.13 19.31 -8.04
N ASP A 410 -7.28 20.16 -8.63
CA ASP A 410 -7.52 20.88 -9.87
C ASP A 410 -7.23 20.06 -11.15
N VAL A 411 -6.53 18.92 -11.05
CA VAL A 411 -6.30 18.06 -12.21
C VAL A 411 -7.54 17.18 -12.48
N PRO A 412 -8.00 17.06 -13.74
CA PRO A 412 -9.21 16.29 -14.07
C PRO A 412 -9.18 14.83 -13.60
N GLU A 413 -7.99 14.23 -13.51
CA GLU A 413 -7.80 12.87 -13.03
C GLU A 413 -8.16 12.68 -11.55
N SER A 414 -8.04 13.72 -10.71
CA SER A 414 -8.44 13.65 -9.29
C SER A 414 -9.97 13.55 -9.14
N ALA A 415 -10.71 14.29 -9.97
CA ALA A 415 -12.17 14.25 -10.00
C ALA A 415 -12.73 12.88 -10.43
N ARG A 416 -11.94 12.03 -11.11
CA ARG A 416 -12.38 10.68 -11.51
C ARG A 416 -12.68 9.76 -10.33
N LEU A 417 -12.02 9.96 -9.18
CA LEU A 417 -12.33 9.24 -7.95
C LEU A 417 -13.12 10.11 -6.97
N ALA A 418 -12.78 11.38 -6.85
CA ALA A 418 -13.40 12.26 -5.87
C ALA A 418 -14.79 12.76 -6.28
N GLY A 419 -15.09 12.81 -7.58
CA GLY A 419 -16.16 13.65 -8.11
C GLY A 419 -15.80 15.13 -8.05
N GLU A 420 -16.66 15.96 -8.62
CA GLU A 420 -16.50 17.42 -8.61
C GLU A 420 -16.69 17.99 -7.20
N GLY A 421 -16.00 19.08 -6.87
CA GLY A 421 -16.20 19.81 -5.62
C GLY A 421 -15.57 19.18 -4.37
N ALA A 422 -14.49 18.43 -4.52
CA ALA A 422 -13.67 18.00 -3.38
C ALA A 422 -13.16 19.22 -2.57
N PRO A 423 -13.18 19.17 -1.23
CA PRO A 423 -12.85 20.33 -0.40
C PRO A 423 -11.36 20.65 -0.40
N GLN A 424 -10.98 21.81 -0.94
CA GLN A 424 -9.59 22.28 -0.96
C GLN A 424 -8.98 22.41 0.45
N GLU A 425 -9.76 22.88 1.44
CA GLU A 425 -9.27 23.01 2.83
C GLU A 425 -8.83 21.66 3.43
N LEU A 426 -9.45 20.55 3.02
CA LEU A 426 -9.05 19.21 3.44
C LEU A 426 -7.74 18.79 2.74
N ALA A 427 -7.58 19.15 1.47
CA ALA A 427 -6.35 18.92 0.72
C ALA A 427 -5.20 19.71 1.35
N ASP A 428 -5.38 20.99 1.65
CA ASP A 428 -4.39 21.84 2.32
C ASP A 428 -3.95 21.24 3.66
N ALA A 429 -4.91 20.76 4.46
CA ALA A 429 -4.62 20.17 5.77
C ALA A 429 -3.88 18.83 5.67
N MET A 430 -4.24 17.99 4.69
CA MET A 430 -3.61 16.69 4.46
C MET A 430 -2.24 16.85 3.82
N HIS A 431 -2.12 17.58 2.71
CA HIS A 431 -0.85 17.89 2.06
C HIS A 431 0.15 18.51 3.04
N GLY A 432 -0.28 19.53 3.79
CA GLY A 432 0.55 20.18 4.80
C GLY A 432 1.04 19.23 5.89
N ALA A 433 0.27 18.19 6.25
CA ALA A 433 0.73 17.18 7.19
C ALA A 433 1.83 16.28 6.61
N TRP A 434 1.75 15.91 5.33
CA TRP A 434 2.77 15.12 4.65
C TRP A 434 4.07 15.94 4.48
N VAL A 435 3.95 17.22 4.14
CA VAL A 435 5.08 18.16 4.08
C VAL A 435 5.75 18.25 5.46
N ARG A 436 4.99 18.54 6.53
CA ARG A 436 5.56 18.60 7.90
C ARG A 436 6.22 17.28 8.33
N PHE A 437 5.63 16.13 7.99
CA PHE A 437 6.25 14.84 8.28
C PHE A 437 7.57 14.64 7.53
N ALA A 438 7.64 15.01 6.26
CA ALA A 438 8.88 14.94 5.48
C ALA A 438 9.97 15.89 6.01
N VAL A 439 9.57 17.08 6.48
CA VAL A 439 10.50 18.08 7.03
C VAL A 439 10.98 17.65 8.43
N ASP A 440 10.05 17.44 9.35
CA ASP A 440 10.30 17.38 10.80
C ASP A 440 10.09 15.99 11.40
N GLY A 441 9.31 15.11 10.75
CA GLY A 441 8.90 13.82 11.33
C GLY A 441 7.72 13.95 12.29
N ASP A 442 7.03 15.08 12.28
CA ASP A 442 5.80 15.33 13.03
C ASP A 442 4.73 15.87 12.07
N PRO A 443 3.65 15.12 11.80
CA PRO A 443 2.59 15.57 10.91
C PRO A 443 1.60 16.54 11.60
N GLY A 444 1.78 16.82 12.90
CA GLY A 444 1.01 17.78 13.68
C GLY A 444 -0.07 17.16 14.56
N TRP A 445 0.08 15.90 14.97
CA TRP A 445 -0.80 15.25 15.94
C TRP A 445 -0.05 14.26 16.83
N ARG A 446 -0.75 13.70 17.82
CA ARG A 446 -0.16 12.80 18.81
C ARG A 446 0.35 11.51 18.15
N ARG A 447 1.55 11.08 18.55
CA ARG A 447 2.12 9.76 18.20
C ARG A 447 1.26 8.62 18.74
N TRP A 448 1.35 7.49 18.05
CA TRP A 448 0.72 6.25 18.46
C TRP A 448 1.17 5.84 19.87
N ASP A 449 0.23 5.46 20.72
CA ASP A 449 0.49 4.93 22.05
C ASP A 449 -0.69 4.03 22.47
N ALA A 450 -0.73 3.59 23.73
CA ALA A 450 -1.80 2.73 24.24
C ALA A 450 -3.22 3.35 24.18
N SER A 451 -3.35 4.64 23.87
CA SER A 451 -4.65 5.28 23.61
C SER A 451 -5.07 5.25 22.14
N HIS A 452 -4.23 4.72 21.24
CA HIS A 452 -4.47 4.57 19.81
C HIS A 452 -4.97 5.85 19.12
N PRO A 453 -4.22 6.98 19.19
CA PRO A 453 -4.63 8.22 18.54
C PRO A 453 -4.60 8.08 17.01
N VAL A 454 -5.72 8.39 16.36
CA VAL A 454 -5.90 8.37 14.90
C VAL A 454 -6.36 9.75 14.43
N ARG A 455 -5.65 10.35 13.47
CA ARG A 455 -6.09 11.56 12.79
C ARG A 455 -7.14 11.22 11.72
N ILE A 456 -8.33 11.81 11.83
CA ILE A 456 -9.41 11.66 10.85
C ILE A 456 -9.38 12.82 9.86
N PHE A 457 -9.32 12.51 8.57
CA PHE A 457 -9.51 13.43 7.45
C PHE A 457 -10.89 13.17 6.85
N GLY A 458 -11.93 13.79 7.40
CA GLY A 458 -13.33 13.58 7.02
C GLY A 458 -14.01 14.85 6.51
N ASP A 459 -15.33 14.93 6.66
CA ASP A 459 -16.06 16.18 6.43
C ASP A 459 -15.68 17.24 7.48
N GLY A 460 -15.30 18.42 7.01
CA GLY A 460 -14.82 19.53 7.86
C GLY A 460 -13.34 19.42 8.24
N GLY A 461 -12.94 20.17 9.26
CA GLY A 461 -11.54 20.23 9.70
C GLY A 461 -11.04 18.90 10.30
N PRO A 462 -9.77 18.50 10.07
CA PRO A 462 -9.23 17.27 10.64
C PRO A 462 -9.21 17.27 12.17
N TYR A 463 -9.50 16.13 12.78
CA TYR A 463 -9.55 15.94 14.23
C TYR A 463 -8.92 14.61 14.64
N THR A 464 -8.59 14.45 15.92
CA THR A 464 -8.01 13.20 16.44
C THR A 464 -9.03 12.47 17.31
N VAL A 465 -9.18 11.18 17.06
CA VAL A 465 -9.98 10.24 17.87
C VAL A 465 -9.08 9.15 18.44
N TYR A 466 -9.55 8.47 19.48
CA TYR A 466 -8.77 7.46 20.20
C TYR A 466 -9.44 6.09 20.02
N GLY A 467 -8.68 5.13 19.48
CA GLY A 467 -9.13 3.76 19.26
C GLY A 467 -10.41 3.62 18.42
N PRO A 468 -10.60 4.36 17.30
CA PRO A 468 -11.87 4.33 16.55
C PRO A 468 -12.19 2.96 15.94
N ARG A 469 -11.20 2.07 15.84
CA ARG A 469 -11.33 0.70 15.30
C ARG A 469 -11.11 -0.39 16.35
N ASP A 470 -10.82 -0.02 17.60
CA ASP A 470 -10.54 -1.00 18.65
C ASP A 470 -11.68 -2.00 18.87
N PRO A 471 -12.98 -1.62 18.80
CA PRO A 471 -14.06 -2.58 18.89
C PRO A 471 -14.03 -3.64 17.79
N GLU A 472 -13.84 -3.26 16.54
CA GLU A 472 -13.72 -4.19 15.41
C GLU A 472 -12.48 -5.09 15.55
N LEU A 473 -11.33 -4.52 15.90
CA LEU A 473 -10.08 -5.26 16.04
C LEU A 473 -10.14 -6.27 17.21
N ALA A 474 -10.81 -5.92 18.32
CA ALA A 474 -11.01 -6.81 19.46
C ALA A 474 -11.79 -8.09 19.09
N VAL A 475 -12.70 -8.01 18.11
CA VAL A 475 -13.43 -9.20 17.63
C VAL A 475 -12.46 -10.24 17.06
N TRP A 476 -11.41 -9.83 16.37
CA TRP A 476 -10.40 -10.75 15.81
C TRP A 476 -9.55 -11.40 16.90
N THR A 477 -9.23 -10.65 17.96
CA THR A 477 -8.52 -11.21 19.14
C THR A 477 -9.34 -12.29 19.82
N VAL A 478 -10.65 -12.05 19.99
CA VAL A 478 -11.57 -13.03 20.58
C VAL A 478 -11.70 -14.27 19.68
N ASP A 479 -11.89 -14.09 18.37
CA ASP A 479 -11.97 -15.22 17.43
C ASP A 479 -10.72 -16.11 17.49
N LYS A 480 -9.53 -15.50 17.52
CA LYS A 480 -8.26 -16.23 17.66
C LYS A 480 -8.22 -17.03 18.96
N ALA A 481 -8.55 -16.41 20.10
CA ALA A 481 -8.53 -17.07 21.40
C ALA A 481 -9.53 -18.24 21.49
N VAL A 482 -10.73 -18.09 20.92
CA VAL A 482 -11.74 -19.17 20.86
C VAL A 482 -11.22 -20.36 20.05
N ARG A 483 -10.61 -20.09 18.89
CA ARG A 483 -10.05 -21.14 18.04
C ARG A 483 -8.88 -21.88 18.67
N GLU A 484 -7.98 -21.16 19.34
CA GLU A 484 -6.87 -21.77 20.08
C GLU A 484 -7.36 -22.64 21.25
N ALA A 485 -8.44 -22.23 21.92
CA ALA A 485 -9.08 -23.05 22.96
C ALA A 485 -9.76 -24.31 22.40
N ASP A 486 -10.38 -24.22 21.22
CA ASP A 486 -11.00 -25.38 20.56
C ASP A 486 -9.94 -26.37 20.02
N ASP A 487 -8.84 -25.88 19.43
CA ASP A 487 -7.71 -26.71 18.97
C ASP A 487 -6.92 -27.33 20.14
N GLY A 488 -6.90 -26.66 21.31
CA GLY A 488 -6.26 -27.13 22.55
C GLY A 488 -7.04 -28.19 23.33
N THR A 489 -8.26 -28.56 22.90
CA THR A 489 -8.97 -29.72 23.45
C THR A 489 -8.49 -31.00 22.76
N GLU A 490 -7.36 -31.53 23.22
CA GLU A 490 -6.97 -32.92 22.92
C GLU A 490 -8.14 -33.84 23.28
N THR A 491 -8.57 -34.63 22.29
CA THR A 491 -9.45 -35.78 22.49
C THR A 491 -8.91 -36.65 23.62
N PRO A 492 -9.70 -37.01 24.65
CA PRO A 492 -9.28 -38.02 25.60
C PRO A 492 -9.00 -39.32 24.84
N ASP A 493 -7.90 -39.99 25.20
CA ASP A 493 -7.58 -41.39 24.90
C ASP A 493 -8.87 -42.24 24.97
N PRO A 494 -9.15 -43.19 24.04
CA PRO A 494 -10.39 -43.96 24.04
C PRO A 494 -10.32 -45.01 25.16
N GLY A 495 -10.47 -44.54 26.40
CA GLY A 495 -10.15 -45.32 27.58
C GLY A 495 -10.68 -44.71 28.86
N ASP A 496 -11.67 -43.82 28.82
CA ASP A 496 -12.59 -43.61 29.93
C ASP A 496 -13.79 -42.78 29.48
N ALA A 497 -15.00 -43.30 29.69
CA ALA A 497 -16.23 -42.59 29.36
C ALA A 497 -16.66 -41.67 30.51
N PRO A 498 -16.89 -40.37 30.27
CA PRO A 498 -17.72 -39.57 31.16
C PRO A 498 -19.05 -39.15 30.51
N LYS A 499 -20.04 -39.04 31.39
CA LYS A 499 -21.46 -38.72 31.20
C LYS A 499 -21.72 -37.39 30.44
N PRO A 500 -22.93 -37.20 29.88
CA PRO A 500 -23.25 -36.02 29.07
C PRO A 500 -23.16 -34.73 29.89
N VAL A 501 -22.40 -33.76 29.38
CA VAL A 501 -22.32 -32.40 29.92
C VAL A 501 -23.43 -31.55 29.33
N ASN A 502 -24.20 -30.90 30.21
CA ASN A 502 -25.35 -30.04 29.91
C ASN A 502 -24.98 -28.77 29.13
N GLY A 503 -25.94 -28.24 28.35
CA GLY A 503 -25.85 -27.01 27.55
C GLY A 503 -25.71 -25.68 28.31
N ALA A 504 -25.12 -25.68 29.51
CA ALA A 504 -24.85 -24.48 30.31
C ALA A 504 -23.61 -23.70 29.82
N ASP A 505 -22.62 -24.37 29.20
CA ASP A 505 -21.36 -23.76 28.77
C ASP A 505 -21.53 -22.82 27.55
N SER A 506 -22.43 -23.16 26.63
CA SER A 506 -22.75 -22.31 25.47
C SER A 506 -23.45 -21.00 25.89
N ALA A 507 -24.28 -21.05 26.92
CA ALA A 507 -24.98 -19.88 27.47
C ALA A 507 -24.02 -18.93 28.20
N ALA A 508 -23.04 -19.48 28.93
CA ALA A 508 -21.99 -18.70 29.60
C ALA A 508 -21.10 -17.96 28.58
N ARG A 509 -20.66 -18.65 27.51
CA ARG A 509 -19.86 -18.06 26.42
C ARG A 509 -20.61 -16.94 25.68
N THR A 510 -21.91 -17.12 25.43
CA THR A 510 -22.78 -16.10 24.83
C THR A 510 -22.98 -14.89 25.75
N ALA A 511 -23.03 -15.11 27.08
CA ALA A 511 -23.17 -14.04 28.07
C ALA A 511 -21.88 -13.22 28.21
N GLU A 512 -20.71 -13.85 28.09
CA GLU A 512 -19.41 -13.18 28.10
C GLU A 512 -19.21 -12.31 26.86
N LEU A 513 -19.56 -12.82 25.67
CA LEU A 513 -19.57 -12.03 24.42
C LEU A 513 -20.51 -10.83 24.50
N ARG A 514 -21.72 -10.99 25.04
CA ARG A 514 -22.66 -9.89 25.27
C ARG A 514 -22.13 -8.88 26.31
N SER A 515 -21.38 -9.34 27.30
CA SER A 515 -20.77 -8.51 28.34
C SER A 515 -19.59 -7.68 27.80
N VAL A 516 -18.80 -8.24 26.89
CA VAL A 516 -17.72 -7.52 26.18
C VAL A 516 -18.31 -6.50 25.21
N VAL A 517 -19.27 -6.90 24.37
CA VAL A 517 -19.98 -5.99 23.44
C VAL A 517 -20.70 -4.85 24.18
N ARG A 518 -21.27 -5.12 25.37
CA ARG A 518 -21.92 -4.09 26.19
C ARG A 518 -20.93 -3.13 26.84
N ARG A 519 -19.73 -3.59 27.20
CA ARG A 519 -18.64 -2.73 27.70
C ARG A 519 -18.03 -1.85 26.61
N LEU A 520 -18.00 -2.32 25.37
CA LEU A 520 -17.52 -1.58 24.19
C LEU A 520 -18.52 -0.54 23.65
N ARG A 521 -19.79 -0.57 24.08
CA ARG A 521 -20.85 0.37 23.67
C ARG A 521 -21.00 1.61 24.56
N LEU A 522 -20.23 1.73 25.64
CA LEU A 522 -20.32 2.87 26.55
C LEU A 522 -19.36 3.99 26.09
N PRO A 523 -19.86 5.18 25.71
CA PRO A 523 -19.00 6.34 25.48
C PRO A 523 -18.34 6.72 26.81
N GLY A 524 -17.03 6.99 26.78
CA GLY A 524 -16.26 7.42 27.95
C GLY A 524 -16.94 8.57 28.69
N GLY A 525 -17.38 8.30 29.92
CA GLY A 525 -17.93 9.30 30.83
C GLY A 525 -16.86 10.28 31.27
N VAL A 526 -17.08 11.54 30.93
CA VAL A 526 -16.34 12.71 31.42
C VAL A 526 -16.35 12.73 32.95
N HIS A 527 -15.19 12.58 33.59
CA HIS A 527 -15.02 13.01 34.98
C HIS A 527 -14.63 14.50 35.01
N ARG A 528 -15.61 15.36 35.34
CA ARG A 528 -15.36 16.73 35.81
C ARG A 528 -16.21 17.05 37.04
N SER A 529 -15.52 17.66 38.02
CA SER A 529 -16.00 18.51 39.12
C SER A 529 -16.67 17.79 40.30
N GLN A 530 -16.56 18.19 41.56
CA GLN A 530 -16.44 19.55 42.14
C GLN A 530 -15.66 19.56 43.46
N GLY A 531 -15.10 20.72 43.81
CA GLY A 531 -14.76 21.07 45.18
C GLY A 531 -15.93 21.73 45.92
N LEU A 532 -15.69 21.99 47.20
CA LEU A 532 -16.27 23.00 48.13
C LEU A 532 -16.49 22.38 49.53
N PRO A 533 -16.54 23.17 50.61
CA PRO A 533 -16.44 24.63 50.70
C PRO A 533 -15.03 25.16 50.96
#